data_AF-A0A7J3TVS3-F1
#
_entry.id   AF-A0A7J3TVS3-F1
#
_cell.length_a   1.000
_cell.length_b   1.000
_cell.length_c   1.000
_cell.angle_alpha   90.00
_cell.angle_beta   90.00
_cell.angle_gamma   90.00
#
_symmetry.space_group_name_H-M   'P 1'
#
loop_
_entity.id
_entity.type
_entity.pdbx_description
1 polymer ?
#
loop_
_entity_poly.entity_id
_entity_poly.type
_entity_poly.pdbx_seq_one_letter_code
_entity_poly.pdbx_strand_id
1 'polypeptide(L)' 'MPILRMSEIRSMSPEDRAHRLIELKIELMKLNAIIKAGGTVENYSRVREIRRTIARILTVQREEELKLRKAVSK' A
#
# COMPACT_ATOMS: atom_id res chain seq x y z
N MET A 1 -11.16 -5.15 -7.91
CA MET A 1 -10.79 -6.29 -7.03
C MET A 1 -9.58 -5.85 -6.20
N PRO A 2 -9.38 -6.29 -4.94
CA PRO A 2 -8.20 -5.84 -4.19
C PRO A 2 -6.91 -6.38 -4.84
N ILE A 3 -5.93 -5.50 -5.07
CA ILE A 3 -4.60 -5.86 -5.59
C ILE A 3 -3.90 -6.84 -4.65
N LEU A 4 -4.07 -6.63 -3.34
CA LEU A 4 -3.64 -7.52 -2.27
C LEU A 4 -4.76 -7.69 -1.24
N ARG A 5 -4.99 -8.92 -0.81
CA ARG A 5 -5.88 -9.27 0.31
C ARG A 5 -5.17 -9.01 1.63
N MET A 6 -5.96 -8.79 2.68
CA MET A 6 -5.43 -8.52 4.02
C MET A 6 -4.61 -9.69 4.58
N SER A 7 -5.01 -10.93 4.27
CA SER A 7 -4.27 -12.13 4.68
C SER A 7 -2.85 -12.14 4.11
N GLU A 8 -2.71 -11.84 2.82
CA GLU A 8 -1.41 -11.79 2.13
C GLU A 8 -0.51 -10.73 2.75
N ILE A 9 -1.04 -9.51 2.99
CA ILE A 9 -0.28 -8.43 3.63
C ILE A 9 0.19 -8.84 5.03
N ARG A 10 -0.64 -9.52 5.82
CA ARG A 10 -0.26 -9.99 7.17
C ARG A 10 0.78 -11.11 7.14
N SER A 11 0.82 -11.93 6.09
CA SER A 11 1.82 -12.99 5.91
C SER A 11 3.18 -12.47 5.42
N MET A 12 3.25 -11.27 4.84
CA MET A 12 4.52 -10.66 4.41
C MET A 12 5.39 -10.23 5.58
N SER A 13 6.71 -10.25 5.39
CA SER A 13 7.67 -9.64 6.33
C SER A 13 7.55 -8.10 6.36
N PRO A 14 8.02 -7.43 7.43
CA PRO A 14 8.06 -5.96 7.48
C PRO A 14 8.80 -5.33 6.29
N GLU A 15 9.90 -5.94 5.86
CA GLU A 15 10.74 -5.52 4.74
C GLU A 15 9.97 -5.66 3.42
N ASP A 16 9.34 -6.82 3.19
CA ASP A 16 8.54 -7.06 1.98
C ASP A 16 7.38 -6.07 1.88
N ARG A 17 6.72 -5.77 3.01
CA ARG A 17 5.66 -4.76 3.07
C ARG A 17 6.20 -3.37 2.70
N ALA A 18 7.40 -3.02 3.16
CA ALA A 18 8.03 -1.74 2.85
C ALA A 18 8.41 -1.63 1.37
N HIS A 19 9.01 -2.68 0.80
CA HIS A 19 9.32 -2.76 -0.63
C HIS A 19 8.04 -2.63 -1.46
N ARG A 20 7.01 -3.40 -1.13
CA ARG A 20 5.73 -3.37 -1.87
C ARG A 20 5.03 -2.02 -1.76
N LEU A 21 5.14 -1.35 -0.61
CA LEU A 21 4.63 0.01 -0.41
C LEU A 21 5.31 1.01 -1.35
N ILE A 22 6.62 0.90 -1.55
CA ILE A 22 7.38 1.78 -2.45
C ILE A 22 6.94 1.56 -3.90
N GLU A 23 6.84 0.31 -4.34
CA GLU A 23 6.37 -0.03 -5.69
C GLU A 23 5.00 0.57 -6.01
N LEU A 24 4.04 0.39 -5.08
CA LEU A 24 2.68 0.92 -5.24
C LEU A 24 2.66 2.45 -5.25
N LYS A 25 3.52 3.12 -4.48
CA LYS A 25 3.65 4.59 -4.52
C LYS A 25 4.21 5.06 -5.86
N ILE A 26 5.20 4.36 -6.41
CA ILE A 26 5.77 4.68 -7.74
C ILE A 26 4.72 4.50 -8.83
N GLU A 27 3.97 3.41 -8.80
CA GLU A 27 2.88 3.15 -9.75
C GLU A 27 1.81 4.26 -9.68
N LEU A 28 1.39 4.63 -8.46
CA LEU A 28 0.44 5.72 -8.23
C LEU A 28 0.96 7.07 -8.75
N MET A 29 2.24 7.35 -8.54
CA MET A 29 2.88 8.59 -9.01
C MET A 29 2.84 8.67 -10.55
N LYS A 30 3.19 7.58 -11.24
CA LYS A 30 3.16 7.51 -12.71
C LYS A 30 1.75 7.74 -13.25
N LEU A 31 0.75 7.06 -12.70
CA LEU A 31 -0.66 7.23 -13.11
C LEU A 31 -1.14 8.67 -12.89
N ASN A 32 -0.81 9.26 -11.74
CA ASN A 32 -1.18 10.65 -11.45
C ASN A 32 -0.49 11.65 -12.38
N ALA A 33 0.76 11.39 -12.79
CA ALA A 33 1.46 12.25 -13.75
C ALA A 33 0.75 12.27 -15.11
N ILE A 34 0.33 11.11 -15.61
CA ILE A 34 -0.44 10.99 -16.87
C ILE A 34 -1.76 11.74 -16.75
N ILE A 35 -2.52 11.51 -15.66
CA ILE A 35 -3.82 12.18 -15.43
C ILE A 35 -3.65 13.71 -15.40
N LYS A 36 -2.63 14.21 -14.71
CA LYS A 36 -2.36 15.64 -14.60
C LYS A 36 -1.91 16.26 -15.92
N ALA A 37 -1.20 15.52 -16.75
CA ALA A 37 -0.84 15.95 -18.10
C ALA A 37 -2.03 15.95 -19.08
N GLY A 38 -3.23 15.58 -18.63
CA GLY A 38 -4.42 15.45 -19.49
C GLY A 38 -4.41 14.17 -20.34
N GLY A 39 -3.52 13.22 -20.04
CA GLY A 39 -3.43 11.95 -20.74
C GLY A 39 -4.55 10.99 -20.35
N THR A 40 -4.87 10.08 -21.26
CA THR A 40 -5.83 9.00 -21.02
C THR A 40 -5.18 7.86 -20.25
N VAL A 41 -5.86 7.36 -19.22
CA VAL A 41 -5.44 6.18 -18.47
C VAL A 41 -6.36 5.03 -18.84
N GLU A 42 -5.80 3.87 -19.15
CA GLU A 42 -6.58 2.67 -19.54
C GLU A 42 -7.57 2.23 -18.44
N ASN A 43 -7.21 2.41 -17.17
CA ASN A 43 -8.06 2.04 -16.05
C ASN A 43 -7.95 3.01 -14.86
N TYR A 44 -8.90 3.92 -14.75
CA TYR A 44 -9.00 4.86 -13.62
C TYR A 44 -9.29 4.16 -12.27
N SER A 45 -9.94 2.99 -12.29
CA SER A 45 -10.19 2.22 -11.06
C SER A 45 -8.90 1.77 -10.39
N ARG A 46 -7.83 1.60 -11.18
CA ARG A 46 -6.51 1.19 -10.69
C ARG A 46 -5.95 2.18 -9.66
N VAL A 47 -6.14 3.48 -9.86
CA VAL A 47 -5.72 4.52 -8.90
C VAL A 47 -6.37 4.30 -7.53
N ARG A 48 -7.68 4.03 -7.51
CA ARG A 48 -8.43 3.77 -6.27
C ARG A 48 -7.98 2.47 -5.60
N GLU A 49 -7.70 1.44 -6.39
CA GLU A 49 -7.22 0.15 -5.88
C GLU A 49 -5.82 0.24 -5.27
N ILE A 50 -4.90 0.96 -5.91
CA ILE A 50 -3.55 1.20 -5.39
C ILE A 50 -3.63 1.99 -4.08
N ARG A 51 -4.41 3.09 -4.03
CA ARG A 51 -4.60 3.89 -2.80
C ARG A 51 -5.11 3.05 -1.64
N ARG A 52 -6.09 2.17 -1.89
CA ARG A 52 -6.63 1.26 -0.87
C ARG A 52 -5.59 0.24 -0.41
N THR A 53 -4.78 -0.27 -1.32
CA THR A 53 -3.75 -1.26 -1.01
C THR A 53 -2.63 -0.65 -0.17
N ILE A 54 -2.18 0.56 -0.52
CA ILE A 54 -1.24 1.36 0.29
C ILE A 54 -1.78 1.56 1.70
N ALA A 55 -3.03 1.99 1.84
CA ALA A 55 -3.65 2.21 3.14
C ALA A 55 -3.64 0.94 4.01
N ARG A 56 -3.98 -0.21 3.43
CA ARG A 56 -3.97 -1.51 4.13
C ARG A 56 -2.58 -1.91 4.61
N ILE A 57 -1.56 -1.74 3.76
CA ILE A 57 -0.17 -2.04 4.15
C ILE A 57 0.25 -1.17 5.34
N LEU A 58 -0.02 0.14 5.26
CA LEU A 58 0.28 1.08 6.35
C LEU A 58 -0.47 0.74 7.64
N THR A 59 -1.74 0.33 7.55
CA THR A 59 -2.51 -0.13 8.71
C THR A 59 -1.84 -1.32 9.38
N VAL A 60 -1.45 -2.36 8.62
CA VAL A 60 -0.79 -3.54 9.19
C VAL A 60 0.56 -3.18 9.80
N GLN A 61 1.36 -2.34 9.14
CA GLN A 61 2.63 -1.86 9.70
C GLN A 61 2.42 -1.15 11.04
N ARG A 62 1.41 -0.28 11.14
CA ARG A 62 1.09 0.42 12.38
C ARG A 62 0.57 -0.51 13.47
N GLU A 63 -0.24 -1.50 13.12
CA GLU A 63 -0.73 -2.52 14.06
C GLU A 63 0.44 -3.30 14.68
N GLU A 64 1.40 -3.74 13.86
CA GLU A 64 2.60 -4.45 14.35
C GLU A 64 3.48 -3.55 15.22
N GLU A 65 3.69 -2.29 14.82
CA GLU A 65 4.43 -1.31 15.64
C GLU A 65 3.79 -1.10 17.02
N LEU A 66 2.45 -0.98 17.09
CA LEU A 66 1.72 -0.82 18.34
C LEU A 66 1.82 -2.07 19.24
N LYS A 67 1.82 -3.27 18.65
CA LYS A 67 2.05 -4.52 19.41
C LYS A 67 3.45 -4.56 20.02
N LEU A 68 4.47 -4.20 19.24
CA LEU A 68 5.86 -4.15 19.71
C LEU A 68 6.03 -3.17 20.87
N ARG A 69 5.46 -1.95 20.76
CA ARG A 69 5.50 -0.96 21.85
C ARG A 69 4.84 -1.45 23.15
N LYS A 70 3.75 -2.21 23.05
CA LYS A 70 3.08 -2.82 24.21
C LYS A 70 3.92 -3.94 24.84
N ALA A 71 4.66 -4.70 24.04
CA ALA A 71 5.57 -5.74 24.55
C ALA A 71 6.77 -5.15 25.29
N VAL A 72 7.30 -4.00 24.82
CA VAL A 72 8.45 -3.31 25.44
C VAL A 72 8.08 -2.57 26.74
N SER A 73 6.80 -2.20 26.91
CA SER A 73 6.31 -1.47 28.11
C SER A 73 5.81 -2.39 29.23
N LYS A 74 5.93 -3.71 29.06
CA LYS A 74 5.56 -4.73 30.03
C LYS A 74 6.81 -5.42 30.56
#